data_AF-A0A1B6JUG7-F1
#
_entry.id   AF-A0A1B6JUG7-F1
#
_cell.length_a   1.000
_cell.length_b   1.000
_cell.length_c   1.000
_cell.angle_alpha   90.00
_cell.angle_beta   90.00
_cell.angle_gamma   90.00
#
_symmetry.space_group_name_H-M   'P 1'
#
loop_
_entity.id
_entity.type
_entity.pdbx_description
1 polymer ?
#
loop_
_entity_poly.entity_id
_entity_poly.type
_entity_poly.pdbx_seq_one_letter_code
_entity_poly.pdbx_strand_id
1 'polypeptide(L)'
;MKVLLILMSLGCLAHCARILAVFPLPSKSHSILHYSIFRLLAQRGHEIVVFSAYPPPYSIANLTHTDLPTSFSEVANTWTFDQFQEMVDETHFYGLSVKTIFEMSTLSCEDVLKKENIKELLESDQQFDLIFLEITLGQESLSVFSHKFKAPIINIQGFVSWSLVDWIAGNSLSISHIPEVASFPFTNRMSFKERLQNFASTVLTFLYYHFEHLPKQQRLVEQYYKDPTKPDISEMLNEISITLVNSQKTLEYPRPYTPNMIPIGGAHMSTHMTPLPEDIKTFIDNAKEGVIFFSLGTFVPAHIMPSKYIQAFVNVFKRLPQKVLWKIELDKIPGLPENVKLTKWVPQPTVLGHPNCVLFLTHGGLFSQHEAFYAGVPVVGIPFFSEQR
;
A
#
# COMPACT_ATOMS: atom_id res chain seq x y z
N MET A 1 -14.40 41.89 -26.56
CA MET A 1 -14.42 40.66 -27.39
C MET A 1 -13.05 39.98 -27.49
N LYS A 2 -11.98 40.64 -27.98
CA LYS A 2 -10.63 40.03 -28.07
C LYS A 2 -10.05 39.58 -26.72
N VAL A 3 -10.18 40.38 -25.66
CA VAL A 3 -9.73 40.02 -24.29
C VAL A 3 -10.53 38.83 -23.74
N LEU A 4 -11.84 38.77 -24.02
CA LEU A 4 -12.71 37.67 -23.60
C LEU A 4 -12.35 36.37 -24.33
N LEU A 5 -12.05 36.45 -25.64
CA LEU A 5 -11.57 35.31 -26.43
C LEU A 5 -10.18 34.83 -25.96
N ILE A 6 -9.29 35.75 -25.58
CA ILE A 6 -7.99 35.41 -25.00
C ILE A 6 -8.17 34.74 -23.64
N LEU A 7 -9.03 35.27 -22.76
CA LEU A 7 -9.34 34.66 -21.46
C LEU A 7 -10.03 33.30 -21.60
N MET A 8 -10.94 33.12 -22.56
CA MET A 8 -11.54 31.82 -22.87
C MET A 8 -10.51 30.83 -23.43
N SER A 9 -9.61 31.29 -24.31
CA SER A 9 -8.52 30.46 -24.84
C SER A 9 -7.49 30.08 -23.77
N LEU A 10 -7.23 30.96 -22.80
CA LEU A 10 -6.36 30.70 -21.64
C LEU A 10 -7.05 29.80 -20.61
N GLY A 11 -8.37 29.93 -20.42
CA GLY A 11 -9.17 29.05 -19.56
C GLY A 11 -9.23 27.61 -20.07
N CYS A 12 -9.19 27.40 -21.40
CA CYS A 12 -9.06 26.07 -21.99
C CYS A 12 -7.66 25.45 -21.87
N LEU A 13 -6.63 26.23 -21.49
CA LEU A 13 -5.25 25.74 -21.35
C LEU A 13 -4.87 25.38 -19.90
N ALA A 14 -5.67 25.78 -18.92
CA ALA A 14 -5.46 25.48 -17.51
C ALA A 14 -6.37 24.32 -17.06
N HIS A 15 -5.89 23.08 -17.24
CA HIS A 15 -6.55 21.91 -16.66
C HIS A 15 -6.22 21.81 -15.16
N CYS A 16 -6.90 22.62 -14.35
CA CYS A 16 -6.81 22.56 -12.89
C CYS A 16 -8.01 21.76 -12.39
N ALA A 17 -7.77 20.63 -11.74
CA ALA A 17 -8.82 19.80 -11.15
C ALA A 17 -8.68 19.86 -9.63
N ARG A 18 -9.80 19.84 -8.91
CA ARG A 18 -9.82 19.70 -7.45
C ARG A 18 -10.08 18.24 -7.12
N ILE A 19 -9.09 17.60 -6.50
CA ILE A 19 -9.03 16.15 -6.31
C ILE A 19 -9.21 15.84 -4.83
N LEU A 20 -10.19 14.99 -4.51
CA LEU A 20 -10.34 14.43 -3.17
C LEU A 20 -9.57 13.12 -3.07
N ALA A 21 -8.90 12.89 -1.96
CA ALA A 21 -8.31 11.60 -1.63
C ALA A 21 -8.62 11.22 -0.19
N VAL A 22 -9.13 10.00 0.03
CA VAL A 22 -9.46 9.51 1.38
C VAL A 22 -8.83 8.13 1.58
N PHE A 23 -7.85 8.05 2.47
CA PHE A 23 -7.05 6.86 2.70
C PHE A 23 -7.03 6.51 4.19
N PRO A 24 -7.93 5.61 4.63
CA PRO A 24 -8.08 5.27 6.04
C PRO A 24 -6.97 4.34 6.54
N LEU A 25 -6.31 3.58 5.66
CA LEU A 25 -5.31 2.60 6.04
C LEU A 25 -4.01 3.29 6.53
N PRO A 26 -3.56 3.05 7.78
CA PRO A 26 -2.30 3.60 8.29
C PRO A 26 -1.11 2.78 7.79
N SER A 27 -0.90 2.78 6.47
CA SER A 27 0.26 2.15 5.82
C SER A 27 1.22 3.21 5.26
N LYS A 28 2.44 3.25 5.80
CA LYS A 28 3.45 4.24 5.39
C LYS A 28 3.92 4.03 3.95
N SER A 29 4.05 2.78 3.50
CA SER A 29 4.43 2.47 2.11
C SER A 29 3.35 2.92 1.11
N HIS A 30 2.08 2.68 1.41
CA HIS A 30 0.95 3.14 0.58
C HIS A 30 0.93 4.66 0.51
N SER A 31 1.09 5.33 1.65
CA SER A 31 1.16 6.80 1.70
C SER A 31 2.29 7.34 0.80
N ILE A 32 3.47 6.71 0.81
CA ILE A 32 4.58 7.11 -0.08
C ILE A 32 4.19 6.98 -1.57
N LEU A 33 3.48 5.91 -1.95
CA LEU A 33 2.97 5.75 -3.32
C LEU A 33 1.97 6.85 -3.68
N HIS A 34 0.99 7.10 -2.81
CA HIS A 34 -0.06 8.09 -3.06
C HIS A 34 0.54 9.48 -3.25
N TYR A 35 1.44 9.88 -2.34
CA TYR A 35 2.08 11.19 -2.41
C TYR A 35 3.05 11.34 -3.59
N SER A 36 3.64 10.26 -4.10
CA SER A 36 4.47 10.36 -5.32
C SER A 36 3.63 10.73 -6.55
N ILE A 37 2.39 10.24 -6.63
CA ILE A 37 1.43 10.61 -7.69
C ILE A 37 0.87 12.00 -7.44
N PHE A 38 0.45 12.31 -6.22
CA PHE A 38 -0.14 13.59 -5.87
C PHE A 38 0.84 14.75 -6.06
N ARG A 39 2.13 14.56 -5.78
CA ARG A 39 3.14 15.56 -6.10
C ARG A 39 3.15 15.91 -7.59
N LEU A 40 3.06 14.90 -8.46
CA LEU A 40 3.09 15.11 -9.91
C LEU A 40 1.80 15.74 -10.45
N LEU A 41 0.65 15.48 -9.81
CA LEU A 41 -0.62 16.13 -10.12
C LEU A 41 -0.61 17.59 -9.65
N ALA A 42 -0.17 17.85 -8.42
CA ALA A 42 -0.02 19.19 -7.89
C ALA A 42 0.93 20.06 -8.75
N GLN A 43 2.06 19.50 -9.20
CA GLN A 43 3.00 20.17 -10.12
C GLN A 43 2.37 20.52 -11.48
N ARG A 44 1.29 19.84 -11.87
CA ARG A 44 0.52 20.13 -13.09
C ARG A 44 -0.59 21.15 -12.86
N GLY A 45 -0.74 21.68 -11.64
CA GLY A 45 -1.72 22.72 -11.30
C GLY A 45 -3.01 22.21 -10.67
N HIS A 46 -3.12 20.92 -10.37
CA HIS A 46 -4.28 20.37 -9.65
C HIS A 46 -4.23 20.75 -8.16
N GLU A 47 -5.39 21.00 -7.56
CA GLU A 47 -5.56 21.13 -6.11
C GLU A 47 -5.87 19.76 -5.53
N ILE A 48 -5.22 19.39 -4.44
CA ILE A 48 -5.38 18.07 -3.82
C ILE A 48 -5.81 18.24 -2.37
N VAL A 49 -6.92 17.64 -1.99
CA VAL A 49 -7.41 17.59 -0.60
C VAL A 49 -7.33 16.13 -0.14
N VAL A 50 -6.44 15.86 0.81
CA VAL A 50 -6.13 14.51 1.27
C VAL A 50 -6.55 14.33 2.72
N PHE A 51 -7.34 13.30 2.98
CA PHE A 51 -7.60 12.79 4.32
C PHE A 51 -6.85 11.46 4.47
N SER A 52 -5.80 11.41 5.29
CA SER A 52 -5.00 10.20 5.44
C SER A 52 -4.31 10.11 6.80
N ALA A 53 -3.99 8.89 7.22
CA ALA A 53 -3.31 8.62 8.48
C ALA A 53 -1.89 9.21 8.58
N TYR A 54 -1.20 9.38 7.46
CA TYR A 54 0.14 9.98 7.42
C TYR A 54 0.19 11.26 6.58
N PRO A 55 0.91 12.29 7.03
CA PRO A 55 1.15 13.49 6.24
C PRO A 55 2.13 13.21 5.08
N PRO A 56 2.19 14.12 4.08
CA PRO A 56 3.16 14.01 3.00
C PRO A 56 4.60 14.04 3.55
N PRO A 57 5.51 13.20 3.04
CA PRO A 57 6.88 13.14 3.54
C PRO A 57 7.76 14.33 3.12
N TYR A 58 7.21 15.25 2.33
CA TYR A 58 7.83 16.49 1.85
C TYR A 58 6.75 17.51 1.53
N SER A 59 7.12 18.79 1.42
CA SER A 59 6.17 19.84 1.04
C SER A 59 5.69 19.64 -0.40
N ILE A 60 4.37 19.68 -0.60
CA ILE A 60 3.70 19.62 -1.90
C ILE A 60 2.85 20.88 -2.02
N ALA A 61 3.13 21.73 -3.02
CA ALA A 61 2.32 22.91 -3.29
C ALA A 61 0.90 22.49 -3.70
N ASN A 62 -0.12 23.30 -3.40
CA ASN A 62 -1.53 23.02 -3.74
C ASN A 62 -2.08 21.69 -3.17
N LEU A 63 -1.50 21.18 -2.09
CA LEU A 63 -2.00 20.03 -1.35
C LEU A 63 -2.40 20.45 0.07
N THR A 64 -3.64 20.16 0.44
CA THR A 64 -4.14 20.26 1.81
C THR A 64 -4.24 18.85 2.39
N HIS A 65 -3.63 18.63 3.55
CA HIS A 65 -3.70 17.36 4.26
C HIS A 65 -4.45 17.53 5.58
N THR A 66 -5.36 16.60 5.84
CA THR A 66 -6.10 16.46 7.09
C THR A 66 -5.79 15.09 7.68
N ASP A 67 -5.37 15.07 8.94
CA ASP A 67 -5.09 13.83 9.67
C ASP A 67 -6.36 12.96 9.79
N LEU A 68 -6.21 11.68 9.47
CA LEU A 68 -7.29 10.69 9.53
C LEU A 68 -6.85 9.41 10.28
N PRO A 69 -6.60 9.48 11.60
CA PRO A 69 -6.19 8.31 12.39
C PRO A 69 -7.36 7.33 12.57
N THR A 70 -7.08 6.04 12.49
CA THR A 70 -8.07 4.95 12.68
C THR A 70 -7.70 4.09 13.89
N SER A 71 -8.68 3.47 14.55
CA SER A 71 -8.43 2.55 15.69
C SER A 71 -7.50 1.40 15.31
N PHE A 72 -7.42 1.03 14.03
CA PHE A 72 -6.48 0.02 13.54
C PHE A 72 -5.02 0.29 13.94
N SER A 73 -4.56 1.55 13.90
CA SER A 73 -3.19 1.87 14.34
C SER A 73 -2.98 1.67 15.84
N GLU A 74 -4.03 1.86 16.65
CA GLU A 74 -3.97 1.65 18.09
C GLU A 74 -3.97 0.15 18.40
N VAL A 75 -4.85 -0.61 17.75
CA VAL A 75 -4.96 -2.06 17.90
C VAL A 75 -3.64 -2.74 17.54
N ALA A 76 -3.07 -2.41 16.37
CA ALA A 76 -1.80 -3.00 15.91
C ALA A 76 -0.63 -2.74 16.88
N ASN A 77 -0.62 -1.59 17.57
CA ASN A 77 0.41 -1.25 18.56
C ASN A 77 0.25 -2.02 19.88
N THR A 78 -0.88 -2.68 20.11
CA THR A 78 -1.15 -3.45 21.33
C THR A 78 -1.02 -4.96 21.15
N TRP A 79 -0.72 -5.43 19.94
CA TRP A 79 -0.60 -6.85 19.64
C TRP A 79 0.53 -7.53 20.40
N THR A 80 0.27 -8.74 20.90
CA THR A 80 1.32 -9.65 21.35
C THR A 80 1.94 -10.38 20.16
N PHE A 81 3.12 -10.99 20.35
CA PHE A 81 3.74 -11.80 19.31
C PHE A 81 2.84 -12.96 18.87
N ASP A 82 2.12 -13.57 19.81
CA ASP A 82 1.21 -14.67 19.51
C ASP A 82 0.03 -14.20 18.66
N GLN A 83 -0.53 -13.01 18.92
CA GLN A 83 -1.58 -12.42 18.08
C GLN A 83 -1.06 -12.05 16.69
N PHE A 84 0.17 -11.53 16.59
CA PHE A 84 0.82 -11.30 15.30
C PHE A 84 1.01 -12.62 14.55
N GLN A 85 1.46 -13.67 15.24
CA GLN A 85 1.64 -14.99 14.63
C GLN A 85 0.31 -15.61 14.21
N GLU A 86 -0.74 -15.47 15.03
CA GLU A 86 -2.10 -15.91 14.70
C GLU A 86 -2.62 -15.19 13.47
N MET A 87 -2.46 -13.86 13.37
CA MET A 87 -2.84 -13.11 12.17
C MET A 87 -2.04 -13.58 10.95
N VAL A 88 -0.73 -13.81 11.11
CA VAL A 88 0.08 -14.42 10.04
C VAL A 88 -0.52 -15.77 9.66
N ASP A 89 -0.75 -16.69 10.59
CA ASP A 89 -1.30 -18.03 10.36
C ASP A 89 -2.73 -17.99 9.78
N GLU A 90 -3.58 -17.05 10.17
CA GLU A 90 -4.92 -16.84 9.61
C GLU A 90 -4.89 -16.36 8.17
N THR A 91 -3.91 -15.52 7.79
CA THR A 91 -3.68 -15.22 6.36
C THR A 91 -3.21 -16.45 5.58
N HIS A 92 -2.81 -17.54 6.26
CA HIS A 92 -2.57 -18.86 5.66
C HIS A 92 -3.82 -19.76 5.63
N PHE A 93 -5.00 -19.27 6.06
CA PHE A 93 -6.23 -20.06 5.93
C PHE A 93 -6.47 -20.42 4.46
N TYR A 94 -6.44 -21.73 4.18
CA TYR A 94 -6.46 -22.38 2.86
C TYR A 94 -7.46 -21.73 1.88
N GLY A 95 -7.04 -20.64 1.25
CA GLY A 95 -7.79 -19.97 0.19
C GLY A 95 -8.63 -18.74 0.55
N LEU A 96 -8.56 -18.18 1.77
CA LEU A 96 -9.28 -16.95 2.15
C LEU A 96 -8.39 -15.92 2.87
N SER A 97 -7.15 -15.80 2.44
CA SER A 97 -6.12 -14.90 2.98
C SER A 97 -6.53 -13.43 3.10
N VAL A 98 -7.49 -13.00 2.29
CA VAL A 98 -7.97 -11.61 2.18
C VAL A 98 -9.05 -11.26 3.20
N LYS A 99 -9.62 -12.26 3.90
CA LYS A 99 -10.65 -12.05 4.93
C LYS A 99 -10.17 -11.08 6.01
N THR A 100 -8.98 -11.32 6.56
CA THR A 100 -8.42 -10.46 7.61
C THR A 100 -8.21 -9.03 7.09
N ILE A 101 -7.76 -8.86 5.83
CA ILE A 101 -7.62 -7.54 5.20
C ILE A 101 -8.97 -6.83 5.10
N PHE A 102 -10.02 -7.52 4.66
CA PHE A 102 -11.38 -6.99 4.57
C PHE A 102 -11.98 -6.62 5.92
N GLU A 103 -11.75 -7.44 6.96
CA GLU A 103 -12.24 -7.16 8.31
C GLU A 103 -11.54 -5.94 8.91
N MET A 104 -10.21 -5.83 8.77
CA MET A 104 -9.45 -4.65 9.20
C MET A 104 -9.87 -3.38 8.44
N SER A 105 -10.12 -3.50 7.13
CA SER A 105 -10.53 -2.38 6.29
C SER A 105 -11.96 -1.92 6.58
N THR A 106 -12.85 -2.86 6.90
CA THR A 106 -14.22 -2.56 7.35
C THR A 106 -14.22 -1.74 8.63
N LEU A 107 -13.41 -2.13 9.63
CA LEU A 107 -13.25 -1.35 10.87
C LEU A 107 -12.72 0.06 10.60
N SER A 108 -11.72 0.16 9.71
CA SER A 108 -11.14 1.44 9.32
C SER A 108 -12.18 2.35 8.65
N CYS A 109 -13.01 1.81 7.75
CA CYS A 109 -14.08 2.56 7.09
C CYS A 109 -15.14 3.05 8.06
N GLU A 110 -15.57 2.18 8.99
CA GLU A 110 -16.54 2.57 10.03
C GLU A 110 -16.01 3.73 10.89
N ASP A 111 -14.75 3.67 11.32
CA ASP A 111 -14.12 4.75 12.07
C ASP A 111 -14.10 6.06 11.29
N VAL A 112 -13.75 6.01 10.00
CA VAL A 112 -13.70 7.19 9.14
C VAL A 112 -15.07 7.81 8.97
N LEU A 113 -16.10 7.01 8.68
CA LEU A 113 -17.47 7.48 8.50
C LEU A 113 -18.10 8.04 9.79
N LYS A 114 -17.57 7.67 10.97
CA LYS A 114 -17.98 8.24 12.27
C LYS A 114 -17.39 9.63 12.54
N LYS A 115 -16.25 9.99 11.92
CA LYS A 115 -15.52 11.22 12.26
C LYS A 115 -16.25 12.47 11.81
N GLU A 116 -16.15 13.51 12.63
CA GLU A 116 -16.86 14.77 12.39
C GLU A 116 -16.37 15.47 11.11
N ASN A 117 -15.07 15.53 10.88
CA ASN A 117 -14.51 16.12 9.66
C ASN A 117 -14.98 15.42 8.36
N ILE A 118 -15.29 14.12 8.42
CA ILE A 118 -15.83 13.36 7.29
C ILE A 118 -17.32 13.61 7.13
N LYS A 119 -18.08 13.69 8.22
CA LYS A 119 -19.49 14.10 8.17
C LYS A 119 -19.64 15.51 7.61
N GLU A 120 -18.86 16.47 8.13
CA GLU A 120 -18.81 17.84 7.62
C GLU A 120 -18.48 17.85 6.13
N LEU A 121 -17.51 17.04 5.67
CA LEU A 121 -17.19 16.91 4.25
C LEU A 121 -18.39 16.40 3.43
N LEU A 122 -19.05 15.33 3.89
CA LEU A 122 -20.23 14.74 3.24
C LEU A 122 -21.45 15.66 3.28
N GLU A 123 -21.55 16.57 4.25
CA GLU A 123 -22.63 17.55 4.36
C GLU A 123 -22.30 18.87 3.64
N SER A 124 -21.02 19.11 3.32
CA SER A 124 -20.57 20.34 2.67
C SER A 124 -21.08 20.52 1.23
N ASP A 125 -20.99 21.76 0.77
CA ASP A 125 -21.21 22.17 -0.63
C ASP A 125 -19.92 22.13 -1.48
N GLN A 126 -18.83 21.55 -0.94
CA GLN A 126 -17.58 21.40 -1.71
C GLN A 126 -17.81 20.57 -2.97
N GLN A 127 -17.00 20.85 -3.99
CA GLN A 127 -17.03 20.14 -5.27
C GLN A 127 -15.64 19.56 -5.55
N PHE A 128 -15.61 18.39 -6.17
CA PHE A 128 -14.40 17.72 -6.60
C PHE A 128 -14.63 17.18 -8.00
N ASP A 129 -13.58 17.17 -8.80
CA ASP A 129 -13.63 16.66 -10.19
C ASP A 129 -13.22 15.18 -10.27
N LEU A 130 -12.54 14.68 -9.22
CA LEU A 130 -11.94 13.35 -9.18
C LEU A 130 -11.73 12.89 -7.74
N ILE A 131 -11.88 11.58 -7.49
CA ILE A 131 -11.73 11.00 -6.15
C ILE A 131 -10.75 9.83 -6.19
N PHE A 132 -9.71 9.87 -5.36
CA PHE A 132 -8.77 8.77 -5.15
C PHE A 132 -9.13 7.97 -3.89
N LEU A 133 -9.26 6.66 -4.04
CA LEU A 133 -9.56 5.71 -2.96
C LEU A 133 -8.74 4.43 -3.13
N GLU A 134 -8.47 3.71 -2.04
CA GLU A 134 -8.03 2.30 -2.11
C GLU A 134 -9.25 1.37 -2.05
N ILE A 135 -10.22 1.60 -2.93
CA ILE A 135 -11.59 1.10 -2.77
C ILE A 135 -11.68 -0.43 -2.80
N THR A 136 -10.85 -1.08 -3.61
CA THR A 136 -10.81 -2.54 -3.76
C THR A 136 -9.98 -3.25 -2.69
N LEU A 137 -9.46 -2.51 -1.70
CA LEU A 137 -8.82 -3.06 -0.51
C LEU A 137 -9.81 -3.12 0.67
N GLY A 138 -11.07 -3.47 0.39
CA GLY A 138 -12.12 -3.58 1.41
C GLY A 138 -12.66 -2.25 1.92
N GLN A 139 -12.65 -1.21 1.08
CA GLN A 139 -13.06 0.16 1.43
C GLN A 139 -14.25 0.65 0.59
N GLU A 140 -15.08 -0.27 0.12
CA GLU A 140 -16.18 -0.01 -0.81
C GLU A 140 -17.18 1.01 -0.27
N SER A 141 -17.39 1.07 1.06
CA SER A 141 -18.29 2.05 1.67
C SER A 141 -17.85 3.49 1.47
N LEU A 142 -16.58 3.75 1.13
CA LEU A 142 -16.09 5.08 0.79
C LEU A 142 -16.50 5.53 -0.63
N SER A 143 -17.12 4.67 -1.43
CA SER A 143 -17.76 5.06 -2.70
C SER A 143 -18.83 6.15 -2.54
N VAL A 144 -19.34 6.37 -1.33
CA VAL A 144 -20.27 7.46 -1.01
C VAL A 144 -19.74 8.84 -1.40
N PHE A 145 -18.41 9.05 -1.40
CA PHE A 145 -17.82 10.30 -1.85
C PHE A 145 -18.08 10.54 -3.35
N SER A 146 -18.05 9.49 -4.17
CA SER A 146 -18.37 9.55 -5.61
C SER A 146 -19.81 9.98 -5.82
N HIS A 147 -20.74 9.37 -5.09
CA HIS A 147 -22.15 9.74 -5.16
C HIS A 147 -22.37 11.19 -4.68
N LYS A 148 -21.80 11.56 -3.52
CA LYS A 148 -21.95 12.90 -2.93
C LYS A 148 -21.43 14.00 -3.86
N PHE A 149 -20.25 13.82 -4.42
CA PHE A 149 -19.58 14.86 -5.23
C PHE A 149 -19.79 14.69 -6.73
N LYS A 150 -20.50 13.63 -7.16
CA LYS A 150 -20.77 13.31 -8.57
C LYS A 150 -19.50 13.27 -9.42
N ALA A 151 -18.44 12.69 -8.86
CA ALA A 151 -17.11 12.67 -9.43
C ALA A 151 -16.58 11.24 -9.53
N PRO A 152 -15.92 10.88 -10.64
CA PRO A 152 -15.46 9.51 -10.87
C PRO A 152 -14.39 9.09 -9.85
N ILE A 153 -14.34 7.78 -9.59
CA ILE A 153 -13.36 7.15 -8.70
C ILE A 153 -12.13 6.71 -9.52
N ILE A 154 -10.95 7.06 -9.00
CA ILE A 154 -9.68 6.44 -9.32
C ILE A 154 -9.33 5.52 -8.16
N ASN A 155 -9.37 4.22 -8.43
CA ASN A 155 -8.86 3.24 -7.49
C ASN A 155 -7.33 3.25 -7.56
N ILE A 156 -6.65 3.39 -6.43
CA ILE A 156 -5.21 3.30 -6.31
C ILE A 156 -4.86 2.18 -5.34
N GLN A 157 -4.13 1.17 -5.82
CA GLN A 157 -3.79 -0.02 -5.05
C GLN A 157 -2.30 0.00 -4.71
N GLY A 158 -1.96 -0.01 -3.41
CA GLY A 158 -0.58 -0.22 -2.95
C GLY A 158 -0.02 -1.62 -3.19
N PHE A 159 -0.88 -2.57 -3.57
CA PHE A 159 -0.58 -3.98 -3.85
C PHE A 159 -0.56 -4.29 -5.36
N VAL A 160 -0.09 -5.49 -5.70
CA VAL A 160 -0.27 -6.08 -7.04
C VAL A 160 -1.75 -6.39 -7.31
N SER A 161 -2.12 -6.58 -8.58
CA SER A 161 -3.48 -7.01 -8.92
C SER A 161 -3.80 -8.43 -8.40
N TRP A 162 -5.05 -8.66 -8.01
CA TRP A 162 -5.59 -9.90 -7.47
C TRP A 162 -7.04 -10.08 -7.93
N SER A 163 -7.67 -11.22 -7.62
CA SER A 163 -8.93 -11.63 -8.26
C SER A 163 -10.06 -10.60 -8.16
N LEU A 164 -10.23 -9.93 -7.01
CA LEU A 164 -11.27 -8.91 -6.85
C LEU A 164 -10.99 -7.67 -7.72
N VAL A 165 -9.74 -7.21 -7.75
CA VAL A 165 -9.33 -6.05 -8.57
C VAL A 165 -9.54 -6.36 -10.04
N ASP A 166 -9.12 -7.54 -10.48
CA ASP A 166 -9.32 -7.99 -11.86
C ASP A 166 -10.81 -8.07 -12.19
N TRP A 167 -11.65 -8.61 -11.29
CA TRP A 167 -13.10 -8.68 -11.48
C TRP A 167 -13.77 -7.32 -11.64
N ILE A 168 -13.52 -6.39 -10.71
CA ILE A 168 -14.10 -5.04 -10.73
C ILE A 168 -13.66 -4.26 -11.97
N ALA A 169 -12.40 -4.44 -12.40
CA ALA A 169 -11.88 -3.79 -13.60
C ALA A 169 -12.34 -4.45 -14.92
N GLY A 170 -13.12 -5.54 -14.86
CA GLY A 170 -13.57 -6.31 -16.04
C GLY A 170 -12.47 -7.14 -16.70
N ASN A 171 -11.38 -7.40 -15.99
CA ASN A 171 -10.24 -8.16 -16.46
C ASN A 171 -10.48 -9.67 -16.34
N SER A 172 -9.83 -10.46 -17.21
CA SER A 172 -9.96 -11.92 -17.16
C SER A 172 -9.18 -12.50 -15.98
N LEU A 173 -9.87 -13.21 -15.08
CA LEU A 173 -9.27 -13.82 -13.89
C LEU A 173 -8.19 -14.86 -14.22
N SER A 174 -8.28 -15.52 -15.40
CA SER A 174 -7.30 -16.51 -15.87
C SER A 174 -6.80 -17.50 -14.80
N ILE A 175 -7.72 -17.98 -13.94
CA ILE A 175 -7.48 -18.71 -12.68
C ILE A 175 -6.64 -19.99 -12.88
N SER A 176 -6.60 -20.53 -14.10
CA SER A 176 -5.78 -21.70 -14.44
C SER A 176 -4.28 -21.42 -14.51
N HIS A 177 -3.85 -20.17 -14.63
CA HIS A 177 -2.44 -19.77 -14.78
C HIS A 177 -2.03 -18.54 -13.95
N ILE A 178 -2.99 -17.78 -13.41
CA ILE A 178 -2.72 -16.69 -12.46
C ILE A 178 -3.01 -17.19 -11.04
N PRO A 179 -1.99 -17.28 -10.18
CA PRO A 179 -2.19 -17.67 -8.78
C PRO A 179 -2.87 -16.55 -7.98
N GLU A 180 -3.69 -16.94 -7.01
CA GLU A 180 -4.25 -16.06 -6.00
C GLU A 180 -3.13 -15.63 -5.04
N VAL A 181 -2.58 -14.44 -5.29
CA VAL A 181 -1.31 -13.95 -4.74
C VAL A 181 -1.24 -14.01 -3.22
N ALA A 182 -2.35 -13.75 -2.53
CA ALA A 182 -2.35 -13.74 -1.07
C ALA A 182 -2.53 -15.13 -0.44
N SER A 183 -3.02 -16.12 -1.20
CA SER A 183 -3.47 -17.40 -0.65
C SER A 183 -2.40 -18.49 -0.69
N PHE A 184 -1.65 -18.58 -1.78
CA PHE A 184 -0.69 -19.68 -1.99
C PHE A 184 0.62 -19.18 -2.63
N PRO A 185 1.78 -19.77 -2.28
CA PRO A 185 3.06 -19.49 -2.94
C PRO A 185 3.17 -20.21 -4.30
N PHE A 186 2.12 -20.11 -5.12
CA PHE A 186 2.07 -20.74 -6.42
C PHE A 186 2.74 -19.85 -7.47
N THR A 187 3.28 -20.48 -8.51
CA THR A 187 3.83 -19.78 -9.67
C THR A 187 2.82 -19.80 -10.83
N ASN A 188 3.13 -19.14 -11.95
CA ASN A 188 2.35 -19.31 -13.18
C ASN A 188 2.42 -20.71 -13.80
N ARG A 189 3.21 -21.63 -13.22
CA ARG A 189 3.29 -23.04 -13.60
C ARG A 189 2.69 -23.92 -12.50
N MET A 190 1.36 -23.96 -12.45
CA MET A 190 0.61 -24.80 -11.51
C MET A 190 0.33 -26.20 -12.08
N SER A 191 0.54 -27.23 -11.25
CA SER A 191 0.00 -28.58 -11.44
C SER A 191 -1.52 -28.59 -11.40
N PHE A 192 -2.15 -29.70 -11.80
CA PHE A 192 -3.61 -29.82 -11.73
C PHE A 192 -4.16 -29.61 -10.31
N LYS A 193 -3.48 -30.15 -9.29
CA LYS A 193 -3.88 -29.98 -7.89
C LYS A 193 -3.80 -28.52 -7.45
N GLU A 194 -2.70 -27.84 -7.78
CA GLU A 194 -2.51 -26.42 -7.44
C GLU A 194 -3.55 -25.54 -8.16
N ARG A 195 -3.86 -25.82 -9.43
CA ARG A 195 -4.95 -25.12 -10.15
C ARG A 195 -6.31 -25.33 -9.49
N LEU A 196 -6.60 -26.54 -9.01
CA LEU A 196 -7.86 -26.82 -8.30
C LEU A 196 -7.93 -26.07 -6.97
N GLN A 197 -6.81 -26.01 -6.22
CA GLN A 197 -6.71 -25.23 -4.99
C GLN A 197 -6.87 -23.73 -5.26
N ASN A 198 -6.22 -23.23 -6.32
CA ASN A 198 -6.33 -21.85 -6.75
C ASN A 198 -7.77 -21.48 -7.11
N PHE A 199 -8.44 -22.32 -7.90
CA PHE A 199 -9.85 -22.17 -8.22
C PHE A 199 -10.74 -22.14 -6.98
N ALA A 200 -10.57 -23.09 -6.07
CA ALA A 200 -11.34 -23.13 -4.83
C ALA A 200 -11.13 -21.86 -4.00
N SER A 201 -9.90 -21.37 -3.87
CA SER A 201 -9.60 -20.12 -3.17
C SER A 201 -10.31 -18.93 -3.81
N THR A 202 -10.15 -18.73 -5.13
CA THR A 202 -10.80 -17.61 -5.81
C THR A 202 -12.33 -17.64 -5.65
N VAL A 203 -12.95 -18.83 -5.74
CA VAL A 203 -14.40 -18.98 -5.49
C VAL A 203 -14.76 -18.61 -4.05
N LEU A 204 -14.01 -19.10 -3.06
CA LEU A 204 -14.24 -18.76 -1.65
C LEU A 204 -14.09 -17.26 -1.40
N THR A 205 -13.10 -16.61 -2.00
CA THR A 205 -12.91 -15.16 -1.95
C THR A 205 -14.13 -14.42 -2.49
N PHE A 206 -14.67 -14.81 -3.64
CA PHE A 206 -15.88 -14.17 -4.18
C PHE A 206 -17.13 -14.45 -3.35
N LEU A 207 -17.28 -15.65 -2.79
CA LEU A 207 -18.39 -15.97 -1.90
C LEU A 207 -18.33 -15.11 -0.64
N TYR A 208 -17.18 -15.04 0.03
CA TYR A 208 -17.01 -14.16 1.19
C TYR A 208 -17.24 -12.70 0.83
N TYR A 209 -16.69 -12.24 -0.30
CA TYR A 209 -16.86 -10.87 -0.77
C TYR A 209 -18.34 -10.50 -0.94
N HIS A 210 -19.10 -11.26 -1.73
CA HIS A 210 -20.47 -10.90 -2.07
C HIS A 210 -21.49 -11.19 -0.95
N PHE A 211 -21.27 -12.24 -0.13
CA PHE A 211 -22.25 -12.65 0.88
C PHE A 211 -21.95 -12.13 2.29
N GLU A 212 -20.70 -11.76 2.60
CA GLU A 212 -20.31 -11.28 3.93
C GLU A 212 -19.76 -9.86 3.92
N HIS A 213 -18.75 -9.58 3.08
CA HIS A 213 -18.04 -8.30 3.10
C HIS A 213 -18.86 -7.15 2.51
N LEU A 214 -19.32 -7.27 1.26
CA LEU A 214 -20.06 -6.21 0.58
C LEU A 214 -21.37 -5.83 1.33
N PRO A 215 -22.15 -6.78 1.90
CA PRO A 215 -23.27 -6.44 2.77
C PRO A 215 -22.88 -5.69 4.06
N LYS A 216 -21.69 -5.95 4.64
CA LYS A 216 -21.18 -5.13 5.76
C LYS A 216 -20.89 -3.71 5.31
N GLN A 217 -20.26 -3.53 4.15
CA GLN A 217 -19.98 -2.21 3.58
C GLN A 217 -21.27 -1.43 3.26
N GLN A 218 -22.27 -2.10 2.68
CA GLN A 218 -23.61 -1.53 2.44
C GLN A 218 -24.25 -1.01 3.74
N ARG A 219 -24.19 -1.79 4.84
CA ARG A 219 -24.70 -1.35 6.15
C ARG A 219 -23.99 -0.10 6.68
N LEU A 220 -22.68 0.03 6.47
CA LEU A 220 -21.95 1.25 6.84
C LEU A 220 -22.46 2.46 6.06
N VAL A 221 -22.68 2.30 4.75
CA VAL A 221 -23.26 3.35 3.90
C VAL A 221 -24.64 3.75 4.41
N GLU A 222 -25.53 2.80 4.67
CA GLU A 222 -26.88 3.05 5.21
C GLU A 222 -26.84 3.74 6.58
N GLN A 223 -25.90 3.35 7.43
CA GLN A 223 -25.77 3.85 8.78
C GLN A 223 -25.22 5.28 8.83
N TYR A 224 -24.26 5.64 7.97
CA TYR A 224 -23.53 6.90 8.09
C TYR A 224 -23.79 7.89 6.95
N TYR A 225 -24.28 7.46 5.79
CA TYR A 225 -24.60 8.34 4.68
C TYR A 225 -26.12 8.43 4.44
N LYS A 226 -26.70 9.56 4.86
CA LYS A 226 -28.17 9.74 4.94
C LYS A 226 -28.83 10.33 3.70
N ASP A 227 -28.10 10.46 2.60
CA ASP A 227 -28.68 10.85 1.32
C ASP A 227 -29.73 9.81 0.88
N PRO A 228 -31.00 10.20 0.63
CA PRO A 228 -32.04 9.28 0.21
C PRO A 228 -31.92 8.85 -1.26
N THR A 229 -31.09 9.54 -2.05
CA THR A 229 -30.86 9.24 -3.47
C THR A 229 -29.70 8.27 -3.71
N LYS A 230 -28.96 7.92 -2.64
CA LYS A 230 -27.83 6.99 -2.74
C LYS A 230 -28.27 5.64 -3.32
N PRO A 231 -27.58 5.12 -4.35
CA PRO A 231 -27.88 3.80 -4.90
C PRO A 231 -27.26 2.70 -4.02
N ASP A 232 -27.46 1.44 -4.42
CA ASP A 232 -26.75 0.31 -3.83
C ASP A 232 -25.23 0.49 -4.01
N ILE A 233 -24.44 0.02 -3.05
CA ILE A 233 -22.99 0.09 -3.11
C ILE A 233 -22.42 -0.51 -4.40
N SER A 234 -23.03 -1.58 -4.92
CA SER A 234 -22.61 -2.23 -6.16
C SER A 234 -22.75 -1.30 -7.37
N GLU A 235 -23.75 -0.42 -7.37
CA GLU A 235 -23.92 0.59 -8.41
C GLU A 235 -22.88 1.71 -8.27
N MET A 236 -22.58 2.16 -7.05
CA MET A 236 -21.54 3.16 -6.82
C MET A 236 -20.13 2.66 -7.22
N LEU A 237 -19.87 1.35 -7.14
CA LEU A 237 -18.61 0.76 -7.61
C LEU A 237 -18.44 0.85 -9.13
N ASN A 238 -19.51 1.04 -9.91
CA ASN A 238 -19.41 1.26 -11.35
C ASN A 238 -18.81 2.64 -11.72
N GLU A 239 -18.70 3.55 -10.75
CA GLU A 239 -18.06 4.86 -10.95
C GLU A 239 -16.51 4.78 -10.95
N ILE A 240 -15.94 3.60 -10.71
CA ILE A 240 -14.50 3.34 -10.84
C ILE A 240 -14.11 3.42 -12.32
N SER A 241 -13.49 4.53 -12.69
CA SER A 241 -13.08 4.80 -14.08
C SER A 241 -11.71 4.19 -14.41
N ILE A 242 -10.77 4.24 -13.46
CA ILE A 242 -9.40 3.74 -13.62
C ILE A 242 -8.97 3.06 -12.33
N THR A 243 -8.21 1.98 -12.47
CA THR A 243 -7.53 1.27 -11.39
C THR A 243 -6.02 1.32 -11.61
N LEU A 244 -5.32 2.05 -10.75
CA LEU A 244 -3.86 2.09 -10.70
C LEU A 244 -3.37 0.95 -9.80
N VAL A 245 -2.61 0.01 -10.35
CA VAL A 245 -2.08 -1.13 -9.59
C VAL A 245 -0.58 -1.01 -9.44
N ASN A 246 -0.04 -1.30 -8.25
CA ASN A 246 1.41 -1.29 -7.99
C ASN A 246 2.11 -2.52 -8.60
N SER A 247 1.80 -2.80 -9.86
CA SER A 247 2.31 -3.93 -10.61
C SER A 247 3.41 -3.51 -11.58
N GLN A 248 4.46 -4.34 -11.69
CA GLN A 248 5.54 -4.16 -12.63
C GLN A 248 5.58 -5.32 -13.63
N LYS A 249 5.26 -5.04 -14.90
CA LYS A 249 5.08 -6.07 -15.95
C LYS A 249 6.31 -6.94 -16.17
N THR A 250 7.50 -6.44 -15.87
CA THR A 250 8.76 -7.21 -16.03
C THR A 250 9.07 -8.12 -14.84
N LEU A 251 8.43 -7.89 -13.68
CA LEU A 251 8.69 -8.65 -12.45
C LEU A 251 7.58 -9.65 -12.13
N GLU A 252 6.38 -9.42 -12.65
CA GLU A 252 5.22 -10.26 -12.39
C GLU A 252 5.03 -11.36 -13.45
N TYR A 253 4.19 -12.34 -13.11
CA TYR A 253 3.69 -13.30 -14.08
C TYR A 253 2.85 -12.61 -15.16
N PRO A 254 2.95 -13.07 -16.42
CA PRO A 254 2.11 -12.56 -17.51
C PRO A 254 0.63 -12.67 -17.17
N ARG A 255 -0.09 -11.55 -17.29
CA ARG A 255 -1.54 -11.45 -17.01
C ARG A 255 -2.22 -10.50 -18.00
N PRO A 256 -3.54 -10.67 -18.25
CA PRO A 256 -4.29 -9.73 -19.06
C PRO A 256 -4.41 -8.38 -18.33
N TYR A 257 -4.58 -7.32 -19.11
CA TYR A 257 -4.87 -5.98 -18.61
C TYR A 257 -5.95 -5.36 -19.49
N THR A 258 -7.05 -4.93 -18.89
CA THR A 258 -8.01 -4.06 -19.54
C THR A 258 -7.47 -2.62 -19.62
N PRO A 259 -7.94 -1.78 -20.56
CA PRO A 259 -7.42 -0.42 -20.73
C PRO A 259 -7.56 0.49 -19.48
N ASN A 260 -8.53 0.21 -18.61
CA ASN A 260 -8.75 0.93 -17.36
C ASN A 260 -7.83 0.48 -16.21
N MET A 261 -7.01 -0.56 -16.41
CA MET A 261 -6.00 -0.98 -15.43
C MET A 261 -4.62 -0.47 -15.84
N ILE A 262 -4.04 0.42 -15.01
CA ILE A 262 -2.76 1.06 -15.29
C ILE A 262 -1.72 0.59 -14.28
N PRO A 263 -0.72 -0.21 -14.70
CA PRO A 263 0.39 -0.59 -13.85
C PRO A 263 1.30 0.60 -13.55
N ILE A 264 1.48 0.89 -12.27
CA ILE A 264 2.30 1.98 -11.73
C ILE A 264 3.43 1.45 -10.83
N GLY A 265 3.83 0.18 -11.01
CA GLY A 265 4.90 -0.45 -10.24
C GLY A 265 6.19 0.37 -10.23
N GLY A 266 6.63 0.76 -9.04
CA GLY A 266 7.83 1.60 -8.85
C GLY A 266 7.58 3.11 -8.90
N ALA A 267 6.33 3.58 -9.04
CA ALA A 267 6.00 5.01 -9.02
C ALA A 267 6.39 5.69 -7.70
N HIS A 268 6.53 4.95 -6.60
CA HIS A 268 7.04 5.46 -5.33
C HIS A 268 8.52 5.84 -5.37
N MET A 269 9.30 5.26 -6.29
CA MET A 269 10.76 5.42 -6.37
C MET A 269 11.21 6.73 -7.05
N SER A 270 10.36 7.75 -7.07
CA SER A 270 10.62 8.99 -7.82
C SER A 270 11.96 9.66 -7.43
N THR A 271 12.57 10.32 -8.41
CA THR A 271 13.98 10.74 -8.57
C THR A 271 14.66 11.59 -7.47
N HIS A 272 14.02 11.83 -6.33
CA HIS A 272 14.66 12.50 -5.19
C HIS A 272 15.16 11.45 -4.20
N MET A 273 16.38 10.94 -4.44
CA MET A 273 17.08 10.19 -3.40
C MET A 273 17.40 11.15 -2.25
N THR A 274 16.64 11.05 -1.17
CA THR A 274 16.90 11.81 0.04
C THR A 274 18.31 11.48 0.54
N PRO A 275 19.18 12.48 0.79
CA PRO A 275 20.51 12.23 1.32
C PRO A 275 20.47 11.40 2.61
N LEU A 276 21.45 10.51 2.76
CA LEU A 276 21.60 9.76 4.01
C LEU A 276 22.03 10.69 5.14
N PRO A 277 21.56 10.47 6.38
CA PRO A 277 22.16 11.09 7.56
C PRO A 277 23.66 10.85 7.61
N GLU A 278 24.44 11.85 8.05
CA GLU A 278 25.90 11.83 7.95
C GLU A 278 26.54 10.63 8.68
N ASP A 279 25.96 10.24 9.81
CA ASP A 279 26.42 9.11 10.61
C ASP A 279 26.15 7.76 9.91
N ILE A 280 25.10 7.66 9.11
CA ILE A 280 24.77 6.48 8.30
C ILE A 280 25.66 6.47 7.05
N LYS A 281 25.81 7.61 6.39
CA LYS A 281 26.69 7.78 5.24
C LYS A 281 28.12 7.36 5.59
N THR A 282 28.68 7.89 6.68
CA THR A 282 30.02 7.53 7.18
C THR A 282 30.15 6.05 7.49
N PHE A 283 29.10 5.42 8.06
CA PHE A 283 29.12 4.00 8.36
C PHE A 283 29.23 3.15 7.08
N ILE A 284 28.43 3.48 6.06
CA ILE A 284 28.38 2.78 4.77
C ILE A 284 29.63 3.05 3.92
N ASP A 285 30.12 4.30 3.85
CA ASP A 285 31.32 4.66 3.10
C ASP A 285 32.56 3.90 3.58
N ASN A 286 32.65 3.67 4.90
CA ASN A 286 33.76 2.96 5.52
C ASN A 286 33.62 1.42 5.50
N ALA A 287 32.67 0.86 4.74
CA ALA A 287 32.41 -0.58 4.68
C ALA A 287 33.21 -1.25 3.55
N LYS A 288 34.48 -1.57 3.81
CA LYS A 288 35.40 -2.15 2.80
C LYS A 288 34.92 -3.48 2.20
N GLU A 289 34.30 -4.31 3.02
CA GLU A 289 33.74 -5.62 2.61
C GLU A 289 32.30 -5.50 2.10
N GLY A 290 31.75 -4.28 2.02
CA GLY A 290 30.35 -4.01 1.69
C GLY A 290 29.43 -3.90 2.92
N VAL A 291 28.21 -3.47 2.65
CA VAL A 291 27.11 -3.31 3.59
C VAL A 291 25.97 -4.24 3.22
N ILE A 292 25.48 -4.98 4.21
CA ILE A 292 24.19 -5.66 4.17
C ILE A 292 23.16 -4.71 4.77
N PHE A 293 22.16 -4.34 3.99
CA PHE A 293 21.00 -3.64 4.53
C PHE A 293 19.99 -4.67 5.05
N PHE A 294 19.47 -4.50 6.25
CA PHE A 294 18.47 -5.39 6.83
C PHE A 294 17.23 -4.63 7.27
N SER A 295 16.07 -4.96 6.68
CA SER A 295 14.78 -4.40 7.08
C SER A 295 13.62 -5.39 6.89
N LEU A 296 12.83 -5.62 7.94
CA LEU A 296 11.61 -6.42 7.88
C LEU A 296 10.34 -5.59 7.61
N GLY A 297 10.50 -4.39 7.02
CA GLY A 297 9.38 -3.51 6.70
C GLY A 297 8.89 -2.68 7.89
N THR A 298 7.60 -2.37 7.90
CA THR A 298 6.91 -1.60 8.96
C THR A 298 5.86 -2.44 9.69
N PHE A 299 5.53 -3.62 9.17
CA PHE A 299 4.45 -4.45 9.69
C PHE A 299 4.94 -5.51 10.68
N VAL A 300 6.25 -5.76 10.77
CA VAL A 300 6.84 -6.63 11.80
C VAL A 300 7.21 -5.77 13.01
N PRO A 301 6.37 -5.71 14.06
CA PRO A 301 6.66 -4.96 15.27
C PRO A 301 7.87 -5.53 16.00
N ALA A 302 8.98 -4.77 16.00
CA ALA A 302 10.21 -5.18 16.66
C ALA A 302 10.05 -5.32 18.19
N HIS A 303 9.15 -4.53 18.78
CA HIS A 303 8.94 -4.47 20.23
C HIS A 303 8.30 -5.74 20.81
N ILE A 304 7.59 -6.52 20.00
CA ILE A 304 7.02 -7.81 20.42
C ILE A 304 7.84 -9.02 19.98
N MET A 305 8.88 -8.83 19.17
CA MET A 305 9.67 -9.95 18.66
C MET A 305 10.41 -10.66 19.82
N PRO A 306 10.21 -11.98 19.99
CA PRO A 306 10.92 -12.73 21.03
C PRO A 306 12.42 -12.60 20.89
N SER A 307 13.11 -12.42 22.03
CA SER A 307 14.56 -12.19 22.08
C SER A 307 15.36 -13.27 21.36
N LYS A 308 14.89 -14.52 21.36
CA LYS A 308 15.52 -15.64 20.64
C LYS A 308 15.71 -15.36 19.14
N TYR A 309 14.78 -14.67 18.48
CA TYR A 309 14.86 -14.35 17.05
C TYR A 309 15.86 -13.21 16.81
N ILE A 310 15.79 -12.15 17.62
CA ILE A 310 16.76 -11.04 17.58
C ILE A 310 18.18 -11.58 17.79
N GLN A 311 18.38 -12.46 18.78
CA GLN A 311 19.69 -13.05 19.06
C GLN A 311 20.18 -14.01 17.97
N ALA A 312 19.28 -14.69 17.26
CA ALA A 312 19.68 -15.46 16.09
C ALA A 312 20.33 -14.57 15.02
N PHE A 313 19.74 -13.39 14.73
CA PHE A 313 20.33 -12.42 13.80
C PHE A 313 21.65 -11.86 14.30
N VAL A 314 21.73 -11.46 15.58
CA VAL A 314 22.99 -10.99 16.21
C VAL A 314 24.11 -12.02 16.06
N ASN A 315 23.82 -13.30 16.33
CA ASN A 315 24.79 -14.40 16.22
C ASN A 315 25.26 -14.62 14.78
N VAL A 316 24.40 -14.40 13.78
CA VAL A 316 24.77 -14.44 12.37
C VAL A 316 25.63 -13.22 12.01
N PHE A 317 25.17 -12.01 12.30
CA PHE A 317 25.86 -10.77 11.92
C PHE A 317 27.26 -10.65 12.52
N LYS A 318 27.47 -11.16 13.74
CA LYS A 318 28.79 -11.20 14.38
C LYS A 318 29.83 -12.01 13.58
N ARG A 319 29.41 -12.96 12.75
CA ARG A 319 30.28 -13.82 11.95
C ARG A 319 30.54 -13.28 10.54
N LEU A 320 29.87 -12.19 10.15
CA LEU A 320 29.98 -11.63 8.81
C LEU A 320 31.13 -10.60 8.74
N PRO A 321 31.94 -10.61 7.68
CA PRO A 321 32.95 -9.58 7.45
C PRO A 321 32.33 -8.24 7.02
N GLN A 322 31.11 -8.26 6.46
CA GLN A 322 30.36 -7.07 6.07
C GLN A 322 29.90 -6.26 7.28
N LYS A 323 29.70 -4.96 7.05
CA LYS A 323 28.88 -4.15 7.95
C LYS A 323 27.40 -4.44 7.71
N VAL A 324 26.59 -4.33 8.75
CA VAL A 324 25.14 -4.52 8.67
C VAL A 324 24.45 -3.24 9.12
N LEU A 325 23.69 -2.62 8.23
CA LEU A 325 22.77 -1.54 8.59
C LEU A 325 21.40 -2.16 8.87
N TRP A 326 21.02 -2.23 10.15
CA TRP A 326 19.78 -2.87 10.58
C TRP A 326 18.73 -1.81 10.91
N LYS A 327 17.70 -1.70 10.05
CA LYS A 327 16.54 -0.85 10.30
C LYS A 327 15.55 -1.58 11.20
N ILE A 328 15.47 -1.16 12.47
CA ILE A 328 14.64 -1.76 13.52
C ILE A 328 14.25 -0.70 14.56
N GLU A 329 13.04 -0.80 15.11
CA GLU A 329 12.51 0.12 16.11
C GLU A 329 12.96 -0.24 17.55
N LEU A 330 14.26 -0.49 17.72
CA LEU A 330 14.88 -0.77 19.02
C LEU A 330 16.11 0.11 19.21
N ASP A 331 16.23 0.73 20.38
CA ASP A 331 17.38 1.60 20.69
C ASP A 331 18.64 0.81 21.07
N LYS A 332 18.47 -0.38 21.66
CA LYS A 332 19.58 -1.23 22.12
C LYS A 332 19.22 -2.70 21.94
N ILE A 333 20.21 -3.49 21.51
CA ILE A 333 20.12 -4.95 21.42
C ILE A 333 21.30 -5.53 22.23
N PRO A 334 21.06 -6.41 23.22
CA PRO A 334 22.14 -7.03 24.00
C PRO A 334 23.09 -7.83 23.12
N GLY A 335 24.40 -7.55 23.22
CA GLY A 335 25.43 -8.26 22.47
C GLY A 335 25.54 -7.85 20.99
N LEU A 336 25.00 -6.70 20.61
CA LEU A 336 25.15 -6.14 19.26
C LEU A 336 26.65 -5.99 18.89
N PRO A 337 27.12 -6.61 17.80
CA PRO A 337 28.53 -6.54 17.41
C PRO A 337 28.86 -5.20 16.73
N GLU A 338 30.15 -4.83 16.74
CA GLU A 338 30.61 -3.53 16.23
C GLU A 338 30.36 -3.31 14.72
N ASN A 339 30.23 -4.40 13.95
CA ASN A 339 29.91 -4.32 12.53
C ASN A 339 28.43 -4.05 12.25
N VAL A 340 27.57 -3.97 13.27
CA VAL A 340 26.13 -3.71 13.11
C VAL A 340 25.78 -2.30 13.61
N LYS A 341 25.06 -1.53 12.78
CA LYS A 341 24.49 -0.23 13.15
C LYS A 341 22.97 -0.30 13.11
N LEU A 342 22.32 0.11 14.19
CA LEU A 342 20.87 0.24 14.26
C LEU A 342 20.42 1.60 13.71
N THR A 343 19.28 1.61 13.03
CA THR A 343 18.55 2.83 12.70
C THR A 343 17.05 2.59 12.79
N LYS A 344 16.28 3.59 13.23
CA LYS A 344 14.81 3.51 13.19
C LYS A 344 14.27 3.80 11.79
N TRP A 345 14.97 4.64 11.03
CA TRP A 345 14.56 5.05 9.69
C TRP A 345 15.74 5.47 8.83
N VAL A 346 15.66 5.21 7.53
CA VAL A 346 16.65 5.63 6.53
C VAL A 346 15.97 5.77 5.17
N PRO A 347 16.45 6.64 4.26
CA PRO A 347 16.08 6.60 2.85
C PRO A 347 16.51 5.28 2.20
N GLN A 348 15.64 4.26 2.27
CA GLN A 348 15.94 2.90 1.80
C GLN A 348 16.43 2.87 0.33
N PRO A 349 15.80 3.57 -0.64
CA PRO A 349 16.31 3.62 -2.02
C PRO A 349 17.76 4.12 -2.12
N THR A 350 18.15 5.07 -1.27
CA THR A 350 19.50 5.63 -1.25
C THR A 350 20.52 4.67 -0.62
N VAL A 351 20.11 3.88 0.37
CA VAL A 351 20.95 2.80 0.90
C VAL A 351 21.16 1.72 -0.15
N LEU A 352 20.07 1.27 -0.79
CA LEU A 352 20.13 0.22 -1.81
C LEU A 352 20.91 0.66 -3.05
N GLY A 353 20.75 1.91 -3.49
CA GLY A 353 21.51 2.47 -4.61
C GLY A 353 22.96 2.83 -4.27
N HIS A 354 23.42 2.63 -3.03
CA HIS A 354 24.79 2.93 -2.64
C HIS A 354 25.76 1.86 -3.19
N PRO A 355 26.93 2.22 -3.75
CA PRO A 355 27.86 1.25 -4.36
C PRO A 355 28.39 0.19 -3.39
N ASN A 356 28.43 0.49 -2.09
CA ASN A 356 28.83 -0.48 -1.07
C ASN A 356 27.67 -1.40 -0.60
N CYS A 357 26.42 -1.19 -1.02
CA CYS A 357 25.33 -2.09 -0.65
C CYS A 357 25.39 -3.36 -1.50
N VAL A 358 25.72 -4.49 -0.86
CA VAL A 358 25.98 -5.77 -1.56
C VAL A 358 24.86 -6.79 -1.38
N LEU A 359 24.00 -6.58 -0.39
CA LEU A 359 22.89 -7.48 -0.09
C LEU A 359 21.80 -6.74 0.65
N PHE A 360 20.55 -7.08 0.33
CA PHE A 360 19.38 -6.69 1.09
C PHE A 360 18.71 -7.90 1.74
N LEU A 361 18.74 -7.95 3.06
CA LEU A 361 17.95 -8.89 3.84
C LEU A 361 16.60 -8.24 4.12
N THR A 362 15.51 -8.87 3.68
CA THR A 362 14.17 -8.26 3.79
C THR A 362 13.06 -9.28 3.98
N HIS A 363 11.92 -8.82 4.50
CA HIS A 363 10.68 -9.59 4.48
C HIS A 363 10.08 -9.81 3.09
N GLY A 364 10.61 -9.18 2.03
CA GLY A 364 10.13 -9.37 0.66
C GLY A 364 8.90 -8.55 0.27
N GLY A 365 8.53 -7.53 1.04
CA GLY A 365 7.39 -6.65 0.68
C GLY A 365 7.57 -5.96 -0.68
N LEU A 366 6.46 -5.81 -1.42
CA LEU A 366 6.42 -5.36 -2.81
C LEU A 366 7.24 -4.08 -3.10
N PHE A 367 7.08 -3.06 -2.26
CA PHE A 367 7.80 -1.78 -2.39
C PHE A 367 9.32 -1.96 -2.30
N SER A 368 9.75 -2.75 -1.31
CA SER A 368 11.15 -3.08 -1.07
C SER A 368 11.74 -3.91 -2.22
N GLN A 369 10.94 -4.79 -2.82
CA GLN A 369 11.36 -5.59 -3.99
C GLN A 369 11.57 -4.72 -5.23
N HIS A 370 10.67 -3.78 -5.50
CA HIS A 370 10.84 -2.81 -6.59
C HIS A 370 12.14 -2.00 -6.43
N GLU A 371 12.42 -1.51 -5.23
CA GLU A 371 13.62 -0.72 -4.93
C GLU A 371 14.90 -1.56 -5.07
N ALA A 372 14.90 -2.80 -4.57
CA ALA A 372 16.04 -3.71 -4.67
C ALA A 372 16.33 -4.08 -6.12
N PHE A 373 15.28 -4.39 -6.89
CA PHE A 373 15.41 -4.69 -8.31
C PHE A 373 15.97 -3.50 -9.09
N TYR A 374 15.45 -2.30 -8.85
CA TYR A 374 15.94 -1.08 -9.48
C TYR A 374 17.41 -0.78 -9.15
N ALA A 375 17.81 -1.02 -7.90
CA ALA A 375 19.19 -0.84 -7.45
C ALA A 375 20.14 -1.96 -7.93
N GLY A 376 19.61 -3.08 -8.44
CA GLY A 376 20.42 -4.24 -8.82
C GLY A 376 21.06 -4.95 -7.62
N VAL A 377 20.45 -4.86 -6.43
CA VAL A 377 20.97 -5.46 -5.19
C VAL A 377 20.36 -6.85 -4.97
N PRO A 378 21.17 -7.90 -4.77
CA PRO A 378 20.67 -9.23 -4.42
C PRO A 378 19.87 -9.24 -3.13
N VAL A 379 18.84 -10.10 -3.06
CA VAL A 379 17.91 -10.18 -1.92
C VAL A 379 17.97 -11.55 -1.25
N VAL A 380 17.94 -11.56 0.09
CA VAL A 380 17.52 -12.71 0.88
C VAL A 380 16.17 -12.38 1.53
N GLY A 381 15.14 -13.13 1.15
CA GLY A 381 13.77 -12.95 1.63
C GLY A 381 13.47 -13.76 2.89
N ILE A 382 12.75 -13.16 3.84
CA ILE A 382 12.18 -13.79 5.04
C ILE A 382 10.67 -13.49 5.04
N PRO A 383 9.89 -14.15 4.16
CA PRO A 383 8.50 -13.80 3.96
C PRO A 383 7.62 -14.22 5.13
N PHE A 384 6.62 -13.40 5.46
CA PHE A 384 5.64 -13.70 6.51
C PHE A 384 4.27 -14.06 5.93
N PHE A 385 3.71 -13.23 5.05
CA PHE A 385 2.34 -13.42 4.54
C PHE A 385 2.11 -12.73 3.19
N SER A 386 0.98 -13.04 2.56
CA SER A 386 0.50 -12.40 1.31
C SER A 386 1.59 -12.42 0.21
N GLU A 387 1.76 -11.31 -0.51
CA GLU A 387 2.65 -11.12 -1.65
C GLU A 387 4.15 -11.21 -1.33
N GLN A 388 4.51 -11.37 -0.05
CA GLN A 388 5.90 -11.63 0.34
C GLN A 388 6.33 -13.06 -0.03
N ARG A 389 5.39 -14.00 -0.02
CA ARG A 389 5.61 -15.43 -0.32
C ARG A 389 5.50 -15.68 -1.82
#